data_AF-A0A8J4T2G6-F1
#
_entry.id   AF-A0A8J4T2G6-F1
#
_cell.length_a   1.000
_cell.length_b   1.000
_cell.length_c   1.000
_cell.angle_alpha   90.00
_cell.angle_beta   90.00
_cell.angle_gamma   90.00
#
_symmetry.space_group_name_H-M   'P 1'
#
loop_
_entity.id
_entity.type
_entity.pdbx_description
1 polymer ?
#
loop_
_entity_poly.entity_id
_entity_poly.type
_entity_poly.pdbx_seq_one_letter_code
_entity_poly.pdbx_strand_id
1 'polypeptide(L)'
;MQVMRSVESHFSVGEMLRMISAVTNQDVNNDVFSKPDKMDEVMWQLVHIYFDMPLKPFKRIYLLVLLNRVCEDLLFPQPFYNSDLGEGRDKKKWMALFSYILKFIQFKFSFKLGLKIYSDTLSGKSECRRLCEAVITQQEKLETKRSEMRTKQEKIEQLTGRLDELRLLKDKKESACAALDNRLISLKNANVVCSEHIDSLRNENAELETECETVSNMILQSVQTIPESIGRLKDSLNEVEADMHNLFETLNSVIERITVFQHSESILDQLKDCLDRIYLQLDKYKSLKQQEKAEESELEHDVAELKKKQLEKDTYNRTLADLQNQSMRQKLLLANKKKVTVSCLCLRISSYRAKQLCVSRSSYAEQAFDAFTDELDSLT
;
A
#
# COMPACT_ATOMS: atom_id res chain seq x y z
N MET A 1 103.20 86.64 -40.18
CA MET A 1 104.45 86.64 -39.39
C MET A 1 104.85 88.08 -39.10
N GLN A 2 104.29 88.69 -38.05
CA GLN A 2 104.32 90.16 -37.87
C GLN A 2 104.41 90.61 -36.39
N VAL A 3 104.68 89.67 -35.48
CA VAL A 3 104.48 89.81 -34.02
C VAL A 3 105.74 90.27 -33.26
N MET A 4 106.93 90.17 -33.87
CA MET A 4 108.21 90.58 -33.23
C MET A 4 108.44 92.11 -33.16
N ARG A 5 107.51 92.95 -33.64
CA ARG A 5 107.74 94.41 -33.82
C ARG A 5 107.62 95.27 -32.55
N SER A 6 107.32 94.71 -31.39
CA SER A 6 107.03 95.49 -30.16
C SER A 6 107.59 94.84 -28.89
N VAL A 7 108.90 94.54 -28.84
CA VAL A 7 109.51 93.85 -27.69
C VAL A 7 110.90 94.39 -27.32
N GLU A 8 110.95 95.64 -26.85
CA GLU A 8 112.17 96.28 -26.30
C GLU A 8 112.68 95.65 -24.99
N SER A 9 111.95 94.69 -24.39
CA SER A 9 112.49 93.84 -23.33
C SER A 9 113.54 92.88 -23.89
N HIS A 10 114.77 93.33 -24.01
CA HIS A 10 115.92 92.43 -24.07
C HIS A 10 115.92 91.51 -22.84
N PHE A 11 116.27 90.24 -23.01
CA PHE A 11 116.43 89.36 -21.85
C PHE A 11 117.55 89.91 -20.96
N SER A 12 117.38 89.83 -19.64
CA SER A 12 118.52 90.02 -18.74
C SER A 12 119.57 88.93 -18.99
N VAL A 13 120.82 89.20 -18.60
CA VAL A 13 121.93 88.24 -18.78
C VAL A 13 121.59 86.87 -18.15
N GLY A 14 120.98 86.86 -16.96
CA GLY A 14 120.54 85.65 -16.27
C GLY A 14 119.30 84.97 -16.86
N GLU A 15 118.49 85.65 -17.66
CA GLU A 15 117.45 85.01 -18.48
C GLU A 15 118.03 84.39 -19.75
N MET A 16 118.98 85.07 -20.40
CA MET A 16 119.70 84.48 -21.53
C MET A 16 120.43 83.20 -21.11
N LEU A 17 121.25 83.23 -20.05
CA LEU A 17 121.97 82.03 -19.59
C LEU A 17 121.01 80.87 -19.31
N ARG A 18 119.94 81.08 -18.52
CA ARG A 18 118.94 80.04 -18.23
C ARG A 18 118.26 79.51 -19.48
N MET A 19 117.88 80.37 -20.43
CA MET A 19 117.22 79.93 -21.65
C MET A 19 118.17 79.22 -22.60
N ILE A 20 119.43 79.64 -22.69
CA ILE A 20 120.47 78.94 -23.45
C ILE A 20 120.69 77.55 -22.84
N SER A 21 120.89 77.43 -21.53
CA SER A 21 121.08 76.12 -20.88
C SER A 21 119.91 75.18 -21.14
N ALA A 22 118.68 75.67 -21.03
CA ALA A 22 117.46 74.90 -21.30
C ALA A 22 117.22 74.55 -22.78
N VAL A 23 117.82 75.30 -23.71
CA VAL A 23 117.69 75.09 -25.17
C VAL A 23 118.81 74.20 -25.72
N THR A 24 120.02 74.33 -25.19
CA THR A 24 121.22 73.59 -25.62
C THR A 24 121.48 72.31 -24.82
N ASN A 25 120.83 72.15 -23.65
CA ASN A 25 121.09 71.09 -22.66
C ASN A 25 122.55 71.05 -22.16
N GLN A 26 123.16 72.22 -21.99
CA GLN A 26 124.51 72.40 -21.42
C GLN A 26 124.46 73.43 -20.28
N ASP A 27 125.36 73.36 -19.30
CA ASP A 27 125.41 74.36 -18.24
C ASP A 27 126.31 75.55 -18.61
N VAL A 28 125.69 76.71 -18.80
CA VAL A 28 126.29 77.89 -19.43
C VAL A 28 126.81 78.84 -18.36
N ASN A 29 128.11 78.74 -18.07
CA ASN A 29 128.79 79.54 -17.06
C ASN A 29 128.64 81.07 -17.25
N ASN A 30 128.57 81.80 -16.14
CA ASN A 30 128.44 83.27 -16.12
C ASN A 30 129.56 84.03 -16.88
N ASP A 31 130.71 83.40 -17.14
CA ASP A 31 131.83 84.00 -17.88
C ASP A 31 131.66 83.96 -19.42
N VAL A 32 130.61 83.31 -19.94
CA VAL A 32 130.38 83.11 -21.37
C VAL A 32 130.30 84.43 -22.14
N PHE A 33 129.56 85.43 -21.66
CA PHE A 33 129.48 86.76 -22.28
C PHE A 33 130.70 87.67 -22.01
N SER A 34 131.65 87.18 -21.20
CA SER A 34 132.93 87.85 -20.98
C SER A 34 134.01 87.39 -21.96
N LYS A 35 133.91 86.17 -22.52
CA LYS A 35 134.93 85.55 -23.38
C LYS A 35 134.46 85.41 -24.84
N PRO A 36 135.10 86.08 -25.82
CA PRO A 36 134.71 86.07 -27.22
C PRO A 36 134.42 84.69 -27.83
N ASP A 37 135.29 83.69 -27.62
CA ASP A 37 135.13 82.38 -28.24
C ASP A 37 133.98 81.57 -27.61
N LYS A 38 133.68 81.76 -26.32
CA LYS A 38 132.48 81.19 -25.68
C LYS A 38 131.19 81.79 -26.24
N MET A 39 131.18 83.09 -26.53
CA MET A 39 130.05 83.73 -27.21
C MET A 39 129.85 83.17 -28.62
N ASP A 40 130.93 82.96 -29.39
CA ASP A 40 130.88 82.37 -30.73
C ASP A 40 130.33 80.94 -30.71
N GLU A 41 130.82 80.09 -29.80
CA GLU A 41 130.40 78.69 -29.66
C GLU A 41 128.92 78.59 -29.25
N VAL A 42 128.51 79.33 -28.22
CA VAL A 42 127.13 79.30 -27.73
C VAL A 42 126.15 79.86 -28.77
N MET A 43 126.54 80.92 -29.49
CA MET A 43 125.75 81.45 -30.60
C MET A 43 125.63 80.43 -31.74
N TRP A 44 126.72 79.73 -32.07
CA TRP A 44 126.70 78.65 -33.07
C TRP A 44 125.74 77.53 -32.70
N GLN A 45 125.67 77.12 -31.43
CA GLN A 45 124.67 76.15 -30.95
C GLN A 45 123.23 76.66 -31.14
N LEU A 46 122.93 77.91 -30.76
CA LEU A 46 121.59 78.49 -30.93
C LEU A 46 121.18 78.64 -32.40
N VAL A 47 122.12 79.03 -33.27
CA VAL A 47 121.91 79.14 -34.73
C VAL A 47 121.63 77.77 -35.34
N HIS A 48 122.30 76.72 -34.86
CA HIS A 48 121.98 75.34 -35.24
C HIS A 48 120.54 74.95 -34.85
N ILE A 49 120.12 75.28 -33.63
CA ILE A 49 118.75 74.98 -33.13
C ILE A 49 117.68 75.82 -33.83
N TYR A 50 118.00 77.06 -34.20
CA TYR A 50 117.12 77.92 -34.99
C TYR A 50 116.69 77.24 -36.31
N PHE A 51 117.67 76.74 -37.06
CA PHE A 51 117.50 76.05 -38.35
C PHE A 51 117.22 74.54 -38.25
N ASP A 52 117.04 73.97 -37.04
CA ASP A 52 116.93 72.52 -36.78
C ASP A 52 118.10 71.68 -37.38
N MET A 53 119.31 72.25 -37.45
CA MET A 53 120.51 71.60 -38.02
C MET A 53 121.30 70.78 -36.99
N PRO A 54 121.79 69.57 -37.33
CA PRO A 54 122.64 68.78 -36.43
C PRO A 54 123.96 69.50 -36.14
N LEU A 55 124.35 69.57 -34.87
CA LEU A 55 125.55 70.27 -34.40
C LEU A 55 126.81 69.81 -35.14
N LYS A 56 127.59 70.77 -35.67
CA LYS A 56 128.85 70.54 -36.38
C LYS A 56 130.01 71.27 -35.67
N PRO A 57 131.27 70.83 -35.87
CA PRO A 57 132.42 71.54 -35.31
C PRO A 57 132.43 73.02 -35.71
N PHE A 58 132.72 73.89 -34.74
CA PHE A 58 132.65 75.34 -34.93
C PHE A 58 133.57 75.84 -36.05
N LYS A 59 133.04 76.70 -36.93
CA LYS A 59 133.82 77.40 -37.99
C LYS A 59 133.34 78.84 -38.14
N ARG A 60 134.14 79.80 -37.67
CA ARG A 60 133.83 81.24 -37.59
C ARG A 60 133.30 81.87 -38.91
N ILE A 61 133.79 81.43 -40.08
CA ILE A 61 133.30 81.87 -41.40
C ILE A 61 131.82 81.47 -41.63
N TYR A 62 131.45 80.23 -41.28
CA TYR A 62 130.08 79.75 -41.44
C TYR A 62 129.13 80.38 -40.42
N LEU A 63 129.62 80.69 -39.21
CA LEU A 63 128.84 81.45 -38.23
C LEU A 63 128.40 82.79 -38.81
N LEU A 64 129.30 83.56 -39.45
CA LEU A 64 128.95 84.88 -39.99
C LEU A 64 127.84 84.83 -41.05
N VAL A 65 127.90 83.85 -41.96
CA VAL A 65 126.87 83.65 -43.01
C VAL A 65 125.53 83.31 -42.38
N LEU A 66 125.51 82.39 -41.42
CA LEU A 66 124.28 81.99 -40.74
C LEU A 66 123.73 83.09 -39.81
N LEU A 67 124.58 83.89 -39.16
CA LEU A 67 124.14 85.04 -38.35
C LEU A 67 123.44 86.08 -39.22
N ASN A 68 124.01 86.43 -40.38
CA ASN A 68 123.34 87.35 -41.30
C ASN A 68 122.03 86.79 -41.81
N ARG A 69 121.95 85.48 -42.10
CA ARG A 69 120.68 84.84 -42.48
C ARG A 69 119.63 84.89 -41.36
N VAL A 70 120.04 84.64 -40.11
CA VAL A 70 119.15 84.79 -38.94
C VAL A 70 118.75 86.26 -38.74
N CYS A 71 119.62 87.23 -39.04
CA CYS A 71 119.27 88.64 -39.01
C CYS A 71 118.23 89.00 -40.08
N GLU A 72 118.32 88.45 -41.29
CA GLU A 72 117.26 88.57 -42.32
C GLU A 72 115.94 87.94 -41.83
N ASP A 73 115.97 86.66 -41.43
CA ASP A 73 114.78 85.89 -41.08
C ASP A 73 114.07 86.41 -39.80
N LEU A 74 114.80 87.09 -38.90
CA LEU A 74 114.25 87.76 -37.70
C LEU A 74 114.05 89.27 -37.84
N LEU A 75 114.38 89.86 -38.99
CA LEU A 75 114.37 91.33 -39.22
C LEU A 75 115.21 92.10 -38.17
N PHE A 76 116.35 91.57 -37.78
CA PHE A 76 117.28 92.21 -36.85
C PHE A 76 117.96 93.41 -37.53
N PRO A 77 118.01 94.61 -36.90
CA PRO A 77 118.25 95.87 -37.61
C PRO A 77 119.70 96.15 -38.05
N GLN A 78 120.66 95.26 -37.75
CA GLN A 78 122.08 95.47 -38.08
C GLN A 78 122.74 94.16 -38.55
N PRO A 79 123.25 94.07 -39.79
CA PRO A 79 124.03 92.91 -40.24
C PRO A 79 125.38 92.83 -39.52
N PHE A 80 125.95 91.63 -39.49
CA PHE A 80 127.25 91.33 -38.89
C PHE A 80 128.34 91.25 -39.96
N TYR A 81 129.52 91.77 -39.64
CA TYR A 81 130.73 91.74 -40.46
C TYR A 81 131.84 90.97 -39.74
N ASN A 82 132.96 90.67 -40.42
CA ASN A 82 134.11 90.02 -39.80
C ASN A 82 134.66 90.80 -38.57
N SER A 83 134.49 92.12 -38.55
CA SER A 83 134.87 93.00 -37.42
C SER A 83 133.97 92.86 -36.19
N ASP A 84 132.77 92.29 -36.32
CA ASP A 84 131.91 91.96 -35.17
C ASP A 84 132.33 90.64 -34.49
N LEU A 85 133.35 89.95 -34.99
CA LEU A 85 133.86 88.67 -34.48
C LEU A 85 135.21 88.87 -33.77
N GLY A 86 135.60 87.89 -32.94
CA GLY A 86 136.83 88.01 -32.13
C GLY A 86 136.72 89.04 -31.01
N GLU A 87 137.83 89.70 -30.66
CA GLU A 87 137.95 90.53 -29.45
C GLU A 87 137.29 91.91 -29.57
N GLY A 88 137.29 92.52 -30.77
CA GLY A 88 136.79 93.89 -31.01
C GLY A 88 135.27 94.04 -31.10
N ARG A 89 134.48 93.03 -30.70
CA ARG A 89 133.03 92.97 -30.94
C ARG A 89 132.23 93.98 -30.11
N ASP A 90 131.16 94.54 -30.68
CA ASP A 90 130.15 95.22 -29.86
C ASP A 90 129.31 94.20 -29.09
N LYS A 91 129.50 94.17 -27.77
CA LYS A 91 128.73 93.33 -26.86
C LYS A 91 127.23 93.67 -26.88
N LYS A 92 126.82 94.93 -27.12
CA LYS A 92 125.39 95.30 -27.14
C LYS A 92 124.66 94.65 -28.31
N LYS A 93 125.18 94.79 -29.54
CA LYS A 93 124.68 94.14 -30.76
C LYS A 93 124.60 92.61 -30.62
N TRP A 94 125.62 91.97 -30.02
CA TRP A 94 125.60 90.53 -29.73
C TRP A 94 124.50 90.11 -28.74
N MET A 95 124.38 90.81 -27.60
CA MET A 95 123.36 90.49 -26.58
C MET A 95 121.93 90.78 -27.07
N ALA A 96 121.78 91.75 -27.97
CA ALA A 96 120.54 92.00 -28.69
C ALA A 96 120.18 90.82 -29.60
N LEU A 97 121.11 90.31 -30.42
CA LEU A 97 120.85 89.17 -31.30
C LEU A 97 120.56 87.87 -30.50
N PHE A 98 121.31 87.61 -29.43
CA PHE A 98 121.01 86.51 -28.50
C PHE A 98 119.56 86.58 -28.01
N SER A 99 119.09 87.76 -27.58
CA SER A 99 117.70 87.96 -27.13
C SER A 99 116.67 87.65 -28.23
N TYR A 100 116.93 88.03 -29.48
CA TYR A 100 116.02 87.80 -30.60
C TYR A 100 115.89 86.31 -30.95
N ILE A 101 117.02 85.60 -31.02
CA ILE A 101 117.06 84.16 -31.35
C ILE A 101 116.36 83.35 -30.25
N LEU A 102 116.65 83.64 -28.99
CA LEU A 102 116.06 82.93 -27.84
C LEU A 102 114.54 83.10 -27.78
N LYS A 103 114.01 84.31 -28.01
CA LYS A 103 112.56 84.57 -28.11
C LYS A 103 111.90 83.75 -29.22
N PHE A 104 112.54 83.66 -30.39
CA PHE A 104 112.01 82.86 -31.50
C PHE A 104 111.98 81.37 -31.18
N ILE A 105 113.05 80.83 -30.58
CA ILE A 105 113.12 79.42 -30.17
C ILE A 105 112.05 79.12 -29.12
N GLN A 106 111.86 79.99 -28.12
CA GLN A 106 110.80 79.86 -27.12
C GLN A 106 109.40 79.77 -27.78
N PHE A 107 109.10 80.67 -28.71
CA PHE A 107 107.84 80.67 -29.45
C PHE A 107 107.65 79.40 -30.31
N LYS A 108 108.71 78.94 -30.98
CA LYS A 108 108.74 77.71 -31.81
C LYS A 108 108.36 76.46 -31.01
N PHE A 109 108.78 76.36 -29.75
CA PHE A 109 108.38 75.28 -28.85
C PHE A 109 106.93 75.39 -28.38
N SER A 110 106.48 76.56 -27.93
CA SER A 110 105.09 76.77 -27.46
C SER A 110 104.05 76.44 -28.55
N PHE A 111 104.32 76.79 -29.81
CA PHE A 111 103.41 76.50 -30.92
C PHE A 111 103.26 74.99 -31.19
N LYS A 112 104.36 74.22 -31.17
CA LYS A 112 104.32 72.75 -31.32
C LYS A 112 103.47 72.06 -30.24
N LEU A 113 103.55 72.54 -29.00
CA LEU A 113 102.76 72.00 -27.88
C LEU A 113 101.25 72.28 -28.05
N GLY A 114 100.88 73.53 -28.37
CA GLY A 114 99.48 73.91 -28.57
C GLY A 114 98.79 73.14 -29.70
N LEU A 115 99.51 72.89 -30.80
CA LEU A 115 98.98 72.16 -31.96
C LEU A 115 98.67 70.69 -31.62
N LYS A 116 99.49 70.04 -30.77
CA LYS A 116 99.21 68.69 -30.27
C LYS A 116 97.99 68.64 -29.35
N ILE A 117 97.89 69.57 -28.40
CA ILE A 117 96.73 69.64 -27.48
C ILE A 117 95.42 69.81 -28.27
N TYR A 118 95.45 70.58 -29.37
CA TYR A 118 94.31 70.74 -30.26
C TYR A 118 93.93 69.43 -30.99
N SER A 119 94.89 68.68 -31.54
CA SER A 119 94.60 67.39 -32.21
C SER A 119 94.03 66.35 -31.24
N ASP A 120 94.58 66.28 -30.03
CA ASP A 120 94.19 65.30 -29.01
C ASP A 120 92.78 65.63 -28.45
N THR A 121 92.41 66.92 -28.40
CA THR A 121 91.05 67.36 -28.04
C THR A 121 90.03 67.08 -29.16
N LEU A 122 90.43 67.23 -30.42
CA LEU A 122 89.56 67.03 -31.57
C LEU A 122 89.15 65.56 -31.75
N SER A 123 90.09 64.62 -31.57
CA SER A 123 89.84 63.18 -31.64
C SER A 123 88.92 62.69 -30.51
N GLY A 124 89.15 63.17 -29.29
CA GLY A 124 88.25 62.92 -28.15
C GLY A 124 86.81 63.39 -28.40
N LYS A 125 86.62 64.55 -29.07
CA LYS A 125 85.29 65.06 -29.43
C LYS A 125 84.54 64.16 -30.41
N SER A 126 85.23 63.57 -31.40
CA SER A 126 84.62 62.58 -32.31
C SER A 126 84.23 61.28 -31.59
N GLU A 127 85.07 60.79 -30.68
CA GLU A 127 84.79 59.55 -29.95
C GLU A 127 83.63 59.70 -28.96
N CYS A 128 83.58 60.81 -28.21
CA CYS A 128 82.44 61.11 -27.35
C CYS A 128 81.12 61.20 -28.12
N ARG A 129 81.11 61.80 -29.34
CA ARG A 129 79.93 61.81 -30.20
C ARG A 129 79.48 60.39 -30.57
N ARG A 130 80.41 59.55 -31.05
CA ARG A 130 80.14 58.16 -31.44
C ARG A 130 79.56 57.34 -30.29
N LEU A 131 80.05 57.57 -29.06
CA LEU A 131 79.51 56.93 -27.85
C LEU A 131 78.11 57.44 -27.49
N CYS A 132 77.84 58.74 -27.60
CA CYS A 132 76.49 59.30 -27.40
C CYS A 132 75.47 58.74 -28.42
N GLU A 133 75.83 58.67 -29.70
CA GLU A 133 74.98 58.10 -30.76
C GLU A 133 74.69 56.62 -30.51
N ALA A 134 75.68 55.85 -30.06
CA ALA A 134 75.49 54.45 -29.66
C ALA A 134 74.58 54.29 -28.43
N VAL A 135 74.71 55.17 -27.42
CA VAL A 135 73.84 55.17 -26.23
C VAL A 135 72.40 55.51 -26.60
N ILE A 136 72.15 56.53 -27.44
CA ILE A 136 70.81 56.87 -27.93
C ILE A 136 70.20 55.68 -28.68
N THR A 137 70.95 55.08 -29.61
CA THR A 137 70.51 53.91 -30.39
C THR A 137 70.14 52.71 -29.50
N GLN A 138 70.84 52.51 -28.38
CA GLN A 138 70.51 51.44 -27.43
C GLN A 138 69.32 51.81 -26.54
N GLN A 139 69.18 53.09 -26.15
CA GLN A 139 68.05 53.57 -25.36
C GLN A 139 66.73 53.45 -26.13
N GLU A 140 66.70 53.78 -27.42
CA GLU A 140 65.54 53.60 -28.31
C GLU A 140 65.14 52.12 -28.43
N LYS A 141 66.11 51.23 -28.64
CA LYS A 141 65.88 49.77 -28.68
C LYS A 141 65.38 49.23 -27.35
N LEU A 142 65.87 49.76 -26.23
CA LEU A 142 65.47 49.37 -24.88
C LEU A 142 64.05 49.84 -24.54
N GLU A 143 63.67 51.07 -24.91
CA GLU A 143 62.31 51.56 -24.71
C GLU A 143 61.30 50.89 -25.66
N THR A 144 61.71 50.55 -26.89
CA THR A 144 60.92 49.69 -27.80
C THR A 144 60.63 48.33 -27.13
N LYS A 145 61.65 47.66 -26.60
CA LYS A 145 61.49 46.40 -25.87
C LYS A 145 60.62 46.53 -24.61
N ARG A 146 60.66 47.67 -23.91
CA ARG A 146 59.76 47.96 -22.78
C ARG A 146 58.31 48.11 -23.23
N SER A 147 58.04 48.79 -24.36
CA SER A 147 56.67 48.91 -24.89
C SER A 147 56.10 47.55 -25.32
N GLU A 148 56.90 46.71 -25.99
CA GLU A 148 56.54 45.31 -26.26
C GLU A 148 56.25 44.53 -24.97
N MET A 149 57.07 44.71 -23.93
CA MET A 149 56.89 44.01 -22.65
C MET A 149 55.58 44.40 -21.95
N ARG A 150 55.20 45.68 -21.96
CA ARG A 150 53.89 46.16 -21.46
C ARG A 150 52.74 45.48 -22.19
N THR A 151 52.72 45.52 -23.52
CA THR A 151 51.64 44.91 -24.32
C THR A 151 51.55 43.39 -24.17
N LYS A 152 52.69 42.72 -23.90
CA LYS A 152 52.72 41.28 -23.59
C LYS A 152 52.18 40.99 -22.18
N GLN A 153 52.51 41.84 -21.21
CA GLN A 153 52.01 41.75 -19.83
C GLN A 153 50.49 41.97 -19.74
N GLU A 154 49.99 43.05 -20.36
CA GLU A 154 48.55 43.35 -20.47
C GLU A 154 47.77 42.16 -21.08
N LYS A 155 48.34 41.52 -22.10
CA LYS A 155 47.74 40.33 -22.73
C LYS A 155 47.79 39.08 -21.85
N ILE A 156 48.83 38.91 -21.02
CA ILE A 156 48.90 37.83 -20.02
C ILE A 156 47.83 38.02 -18.95
N GLU A 157 47.60 39.24 -18.48
CA GLU A 157 46.59 39.56 -17.47
C GLU A 157 45.17 39.32 -18.02
N GLN A 158 44.87 39.77 -19.25
CA GLN A 158 43.61 39.48 -19.93
C GLN A 158 43.35 37.97 -20.12
N LEU A 159 44.38 37.21 -20.51
CA LEU A 159 44.27 35.76 -20.68
C LEU A 159 44.11 35.02 -19.35
N THR A 160 44.76 35.49 -18.28
CA THR A 160 44.61 34.93 -16.92
C THR A 160 43.18 35.10 -16.40
N GLY A 161 42.63 36.32 -16.45
CA GLY A 161 41.26 36.58 -16.01
C GLY A 161 40.22 35.72 -16.75
N ARG A 162 40.35 35.62 -18.08
CA ARG A 162 39.48 34.76 -18.91
C ARG A 162 39.66 33.26 -18.62
N LEU A 163 40.83 32.83 -18.18
CA LEU A 163 41.08 31.44 -17.79
C LEU A 163 40.38 31.10 -16.46
N ASP A 164 40.35 32.05 -15.51
CA ASP A 164 39.63 31.88 -14.23
C ASP A 164 38.10 31.98 -14.40
N GLU A 165 37.60 32.81 -15.32
CA GLU A 165 36.18 32.77 -15.76
C GLU A 165 35.80 31.38 -16.30
N LEU A 166 36.66 30.79 -17.14
CA LEU A 166 36.44 29.47 -17.73
C LEU A 166 36.53 28.34 -16.69
N ARG A 167 37.40 28.45 -15.67
CA ARG A 167 37.41 27.55 -14.50
C ARG A 167 36.08 27.62 -13.75
N LEU A 168 35.66 28.81 -13.33
CA LEU A 168 34.39 29.00 -12.61
C LEU A 168 33.18 28.48 -13.40
N LEU A 169 33.19 28.62 -14.73
CA LEU A 169 32.14 28.09 -15.60
C LEU A 169 32.21 26.57 -15.80
N LYS A 170 33.41 25.97 -15.77
CA LYS A 170 33.61 24.51 -15.72
C LYS A 170 33.06 23.93 -14.41
N ASP A 171 33.46 24.49 -13.27
CA ASP A 171 33.09 23.98 -11.94
C ASP A 171 31.56 24.03 -11.73
N LYS A 172 30.91 25.12 -12.20
CA LYS A 172 29.45 25.24 -12.24
C LYS A 172 28.79 24.17 -13.13
N LYS A 173 29.38 23.82 -14.27
CA LYS A 173 28.87 22.75 -15.14
C LYS A 173 29.05 21.37 -14.51
N GLU A 174 30.18 21.09 -13.90
CA GLU A 174 30.44 19.79 -13.23
C GLU A 174 29.52 19.59 -12.03
N SER A 175 29.28 20.65 -11.23
CA SER A 175 28.26 20.64 -10.17
C SER A 175 26.84 20.39 -10.72
N ALA A 176 26.47 21.03 -11.84
CA ALA A 176 25.18 20.81 -12.49
C ALA A 176 25.02 19.39 -13.07
N CYS A 177 26.06 18.83 -13.69
CA CYS A 177 26.08 17.44 -14.16
C CYS A 177 25.89 16.47 -12.99
N ALA A 178 26.66 16.61 -11.90
CA ALA A 178 26.51 15.76 -10.72
C ALA A 178 25.11 15.86 -10.10
N ALA A 179 24.46 17.03 -10.12
CA ALA A 179 23.07 17.17 -9.68
C ALA A 179 22.07 16.46 -10.62
N LEU A 180 22.31 16.48 -11.93
CA LEU A 180 21.50 15.75 -12.92
C LEU A 180 21.70 14.23 -12.82
N ASP A 181 22.92 13.74 -12.61
CA ASP A 181 23.23 12.32 -12.44
C ASP A 181 22.57 11.75 -11.17
N ASN A 182 22.63 12.48 -10.05
CA ASN A 182 21.89 12.11 -8.83
C ASN A 182 20.38 12.06 -9.06
N ARG A 183 19.83 12.99 -9.85
CA ARG A 183 18.40 12.99 -10.23
C ARG A 183 18.06 11.83 -11.18
N LEU A 184 18.96 11.46 -12.09
CA LEU A 184 18.81 10.30 -12.98
C LEU A 184 18.77 8.99 -12.18
N ILE A 185 19.66 8.83 -11.20
CA ILE A 185 19.69 7.68 -10.29
C ILE A 185 18.39 7.61 -9.47
N SER A 186 17.94 8.74 -8.91
CA SER A 186 16.67 8.83 -8.17
C SER A 186 15.46 8.42 -9.03
N LEU A 187 15.37 8.93 -10.27
CA LEU A 187 14.30 8.57 -11.21
C LEU A 187 14.38 7.10 -11.64
N LYS A 188 15.59 6.55 -11.86
CA LYS A 188 15.78 5.14 -12.18
C LYS A 188 15.29 4.23 -11.05
N ASN A 189 15.63 4.56 -9.81
CA ASN A 189 15.19 3.80 -8.64
C ASN A 189 13.67 3.87 -8.47
N ALA A 190 13.06 5.05 -8.63
CA ALA A 190 11.60 5.20 -8.62
C ALA A 190 10.92 4.37 -9.72
N ASN A 191 11.49 4.34 -10.93
CA ASN A 191 10.97 3.54 -12.04
C ASN A 191 11.03 2.03 -11.78
N VAL A 192 12.05 1.54 -11.06
CA VAL A 192 12.12 0.13 -10.63
C VAL A 192 10.96 -0.19 -9.68
N VAL A 193 10.77 0.61 -8.62
CA VAL A 193 9.67 0.43 -7.65
C VAL A 193 8.30 0.51 -8.34
N CYS A 194 8.11 1.42 -9.30
CA CYS A 194 6.88 1.48 -10.09
C CYS A 194 6.68 0.23 -10.97
N SER A 195 7.74 -0.36 -11.54
CA SER A 195 7.64 -1.61 -12.31
C SER A 195 7.26 -2.78 -11.42
N GLU A 196 7.93 -2.93 -10.27
CA GLU A 196 7.63 -3.97 -9.27
C GLU A 196 6.17 -3.88 -8.78
N HIS A 197 5.66 -2.66 -8.57
CA HIS A 197 4.26 -2.46 -8.20
C HIS A 197 3.28 -2.77 -9.36
N ILE A 198 3.61 -2.41 -10.61
CA ILE A 198 2.79 -2.76 -11.78
C ILE A 198 2.72 -4.29 -11.96
N ASP A 199 3.83 -5.00 -11.77
CA ASP A 199 3.85 -6.46 -11.89
C ASP A 199 3.16 -7.15 -10.71
N SER A 200 3.19 -6.56 -9.51
CA SER A 200 2.35 -6.99 -8.38
C SER A 200 0.86 -6.83 -8.68
N LEU A 201 0.42 -5.68 -9.21
CA LEU A 201 -0.98 -5.42 -9.57
C LEU A 201 -1.47 -6.31 -10.73
N ARG A 202 -0.56 -6.70 -11.65
CA ARG A 202 -0.86 -7.68 -12.70
C ARG A 202 -1.16 -9.06 -12.13
N ASN A 203 -0.39 -9.51 -11.14
CA ASN A 203 -0.62 -10.79 -10.48
C ASN A 203 -1.94 -10.76 -9.70
N GLU A 204 -2.20 -9.69 -8.93
CA GLU A 204 -3.46 -9.49 -8.20
C GLU A 204 -4.69 -9.49 -9.13
N ASN A 205 -4.62 -8.81 -10.29
CA ASN A 205 -5.67 -8.88 -11.30
C ASN A 205 -5.86 -10.30 -11.86
N ALA A 206 -4.78 -11.04 -12.13
CA ALA A 206 -4.87 -12.41 -12.66
C ALA A 206 -5.48 -13.37 -11.62
N GLU A 207 -5.14 -13.22 -10.34
CA GLU A 207 -5.78 -13.96 -9.24
C GLU A 207 -7.28 -13.64 -9.17
N LEU A 208 -7.67 -12.36 -9.19
CA LEU A 208 -9.07 -11.93 -9.22
C LEU A 208 -9.84 -12.40 -10.46
N GLU A 209 -9.21 -12.45 -11.63
CA GLU A 209 -9.81 -13.01 -12.85
C GLU A 209 -10.10 -14.52 -12.68
N THR A 210 -9.16 -15.29 -12.10
CA THR A 210 -9.40 -16.72 -11.81
C THR A 210 -10.42 -16.97 -10.70
N GLU A 211 -10.52 -16.09 -9.69
CA GLU A 211 -11.57 -16.16 -8.68
C GLU A 211 -12.95 -15.87 -9.31
N CYS A 212 -13.05 -14.84 -10.15
CA CYS A 212 -14.28 -14.50 -10.88
C CYS A 212 -14.74 -15.65 -11.80
N GLU A 213 -13.82 -16.28 -12.53
CA GLU A 213 -14.14 -17.45 -13.36
C GLU A 213 -14.56 -18.66 -12.50
N THR A 214 -13.91 -18.89 -11.36
CA THR A 214 -14.27 -19.96 -10.42
C THR A 214 -15.68 -19.76 -9.84
N VAL A 215 -15.99 -18.55 -9.36
CA VAL A 215 -17.31 -18.19 -8.82
C VAL A 215 -18.38 -18.26 -9.91
N SER A 216 -18.08 -17.80 -11.13
CA SER A 216 -18.99 -17.91 -12.28
C SER A 216 -19.34 -19.37 -12.60
N ASN A 217 -18.33 -20.25 -12.62
CA ASN A 217 -18.52 -21.69 -12.83
C ASN A 217 -19.33 -22.35 -11.70
N MET A 218 -19.09 -21.98 -10.44
CA MET A 218 -19.91 -22.45 -9.30
C MET A 218 -21.37 -22.02 -9.40
N ILE A 219 -21.63 -20.77 -9.82
CA ILE A 219 -23.00 -20.27 -10.04
C ILE A 219 -23.67 -21.05 -11.19
N LEU A 220 -22.97 -21.29 -12.30
CA LEU A 220 -23.49 -22.08 -13.42
C LEU A 220 -23.84 -23.51 -13.01
N GLN A 221 -22.98 -24.20 -12.25
CA GLN A 221 -23.27 -25.55 -11.74
C GLN A 221 -24.46 -25.57 -10.75
N SER A 222 -24.58 -24.54 -9.90
CA SER A 222 -25.73 -24.38 -8.99
C SER A 222 -27.04 -24.21 -9.78
N VAL A 223 -27.04 -23.33 -10.79
CA VAL A 223 -28.20 -23.13 -11.68
C VAL A 223 -28.56 -24.39 -12.47
N GLN A 224 -27.57 -25.21 -12.87
CA GLN A 224 -27.79 -26.48 -13.56
C GLN A 224 -28.39 -27.59 -12.66
N THR A 225 -28.08 -27.59 -11.36
CA THR A 225 -28.55 -28.62 -10.40
C THR A 225 -29.87 -28.28 -9.69
N ILE A 226 -30.32 -27.01 -9.79
CA ILE A 226 -31.64 -26.58 -9.31
C ILE A 226 -32.80 -27.34 -10.02
N PRO A 227 -32.86 -27.46 -11.37
CA PRO A 227 -33.90 -28.22 -12.06
C PRO A 227 -34.02 -29.69 -11.61
N GLU A 228 -32.91 -30.39 -11.40
CA GLU A 228 -32.90 -31.79 -10.92
C GLU A 228 -33.44 -31.90 -9.48
N SER A 229 -33.17 -30.88 -8.66
CA SER A 229 -33.62 -30.81 -7.28
C SER A 229 -35.10 -30.45 -7.17
N ILE A 230 -35.59 -29.56 -8.04
CA ILE A 230 -37.02 -29.28 -8.22
C ILE A 230 -37.76 -30.52 -8.74
N GLY A 231 -37.16 -31.26 -9.68
CA GLY A 231 -37.70 -32.54 -10.17
C GLY A 231 -37.94 -33.53 -9.04
N ARG A 232 -36.89 -33.85 -8.26
CA ARG A 232 -36.97 -34.76 -7.11
C ARG A 232 -38.00 -34.31 -6.06
N LEU A 233 -38.10 -33.01 -5.78
CA LEU A 233 -39.12 -32.47 -4.87
C LEU A 233 -40.54 -32.61 -5.43
N LYS A 234 -40.72 -32.42 -6.74
CA LYS A 234 -42.02 -32.63 -7.41
C LYS A 234 -42.42 -34.11 -7.41
N ASP A 235 -41.49 -35.01 -7.68
CA ASP A 235 -41.76 -36.45 -7.71
C ASP A 235 -42.19 -36.96 -6.32
N SER A 236 -41.49 -36.52 -5.27
CA SER A 236 -41.88 -36.79 -3.87
C SER A 236 -43.21 -36.14 -3.46
N LEU A 237 -43.55 -34.95 -3.99
CA LEU A 237 -44.87 -34.34 -3.78
C LEU A 237 -45.98 -35.18 -4.44
N ASN A 238 -45.78 -35.65 -5.68
CA ASN A 238 -46.76 -36.51 -6.37
C ASN A 238 -46.99 -37.83 -5.59
N GLU A 239 -45.93 -38.39 -5.00
CA GLU A 239 -45.99 -39.60 -4.17
C GLU A 239 -46.84 -39.36 -2.89
N VAL A 240 -46.61 -38.23 -2.19
CA VAL A 240 -47.41 -37.83 -1.02
C VAL A 240 -48.87 -37.53 -1.40
N GLU A 241 -49.14 -36.90 -2.54
CA GLU A 241 -50.52 -36.66 -3.00
C GLU A 241 -51.26 -37.97 -3.31
N ALA A 242 -50.57 -38.97 -3.88
CA ALA A 242 -51.13 -40.31 -4.12
C ALA A 242 -51.41 -41.05 -2.80
N ASP A 243 -50.49 -41.03 -1.84
CA ASP A 243 -50.68 -41.61 -0.51
C ASP A 243 -51.83 -40.94 0.25
N MET A 244 -51.99 -39.63 0.15
CA MET A 244 -53.14 -38.93 0.72
C MET A 244 -54.46 -39.38 0.07
N HIS A 245 -54.50 -39.62 -1.25
CA HIS A 245 -55.68 -40.17 -1.92
C HIS A 245 -56.01 -41.59 -1.41
N ASN A 246 -55.02 -42.48 -1.34
CA ASN A 246 -55.16 -43.83 -0.82
C ASN A 246 -55.68 -43.84 0.64
N LEU A 247 -55.20 -42.91 1.47
CA LEU A 247 -55.67 -42.72 2.84
C LEU A 247 -57.12 -42.21 2.91
N PHE A 248 -57.53 -41.30 2.02
CA PHE A 248 -58.92 -40.84 1.97
C PHE A 248 -59.89 -41.93 1.49
N GLU A 249 -59.53 -42.73 0.49
CA GLU A 249 -60.35 -43.90 0.08
C GLU A 249 -60.48 -44.92 1.21
N THR A 250 -59.37 -45.21 1.91
CA THR A 250 -59.35 -46.10 3.08
C THR A 250 -60.23 -45.55 4.20
N LEU A 251 -60.14 -44.26 4.50
CA LEU A 251 -60.97 -43.59 5.52
C LEU A 251 -62.45 -43.64 5.17
N ASN A 252 -62.83 -43.38 3.92
CA ASN A 252 -64.21 -43.48 3.45
C ASN A 252 -64.75 -44.91 3.61
N SER A 253 -63.99 -45.93 3.22
CA SER A 253 -64.38 -47.34 3.41
C SER A 253 -64.53 -47.72 4.89
N VAL A 254 -63.73 -47.13 5.79
CA VAL A 254 -63.88 -47.29 7.25
C VAL A 254 -65.15 -46.59 7.75
N ILE A 255 -65.46 -45.38 7.27
CA ILE A 255 -66.68 -44.64 7.63
C ILE A 255 -67.93 -45.42 7.18
N GLU A 256 -67.97 -45.92 5.95
CA GLU A 256 -69.07 -46.77 5.44
C GLU A 256 -69.28 -48.01 6.34
N ARG A 257 -68.18 -48.69 6.71
CA ARG A 257 -68.23 -49.83 7.63
C ARG A 257 -68.75 -49.46 9.02
N ILE A 258 -68.39 -48.29 9.54
CA ILE A 258 -68.92 -47.78 10.82
C ILE A 258 -70.44 -47.52 10.70
N THR A 259 -70.92 -46.94 9.59
CA THR A 259 -72.37 -46.74 9.37
C THR A 259 -73.12 -48.07 9.27
N VAL A 260 -72.56 -49.08 8.59
CA VAL A 260 -73.12 -50.44 8.56
C VAL A 260 -73.12 -51.10 9.95
N PHE A 261 -72.08 -50.87 10.76
CA PHE A 261 -72.01 -51.37 12.12
C PHE A 261 -73.07 -50.71 13.02
N GLN A 262 -73.22 -49.39 12.97
CA GLN A 262 -74.25 -48.63 13.70
C GLN A 262 -75.68 -49.08 13.31
N HIS A 263 -75.93 -49.38 12.04
CA HIS A 263 -77.19 -49.96 11.60
C HIS A 263 -77.42 -51.36 12.19
N SER A 264 -76.37 -52.19 12.24
CA SER A 264 -76.41 -53.52 12.85
C SER A 264 -76.63 -53.48 14.37
N GLU A 265 -76.02 -52.51 15.05
CA GLU A 265 -76.20 -52.22 16.47
C GLU A 265 -77.66 -51.84 16.78
N SER A 266 -78.27 -50.98 15.95
CA SER A 266 -79.70 -50.64 16.06
C SER A 266 -80.64 -51.84 15.86
N ILE A 267 -80.27 -52.82 15.01
CA ILE A 267 -81.01 -54.08 14.84
C ILE A 267 -80.85 -54.97 16.07
N LEU A 268 -79.65 -55.03 16.67
CA LEU A 268 -79.41 -55.78 17.91
C LEU A 268 -80.20 -55.22 19.10
N ASP A 269 -80.29 -53.90 19.23
CA ASP A 269 -81.16 -53.27 20.24
C ASP A 269 -82.64 -53.61 20.01
N GLN A 270 -83.15 -53.55 18.77
CA GLN A 270 -84.53 -53.97 18.45
C GLN A 270 -84.79 -55.45 18.77
N LEU A 271 -83.80 -56.33 18.55
CA LEU A 271 -83.89 -57.75 18.90
C LEU A 271 -83.89 -57.99 20.41
N LYS A 272 -83.05 -57.27 21.16
CA LYS A 272 -83.03 -57.28 22.64
C LYS A 272 -84.37 -56.81 23.21
N ASP A 273 -84.89 -55.71 22.68
CA ASP A 273 -86.18 -55.13 23.03
C ASP A 273 -87.34 -56.12 22.78
N CYS A 274 -87.22 -56.96 21.74
CA CYS A 274 -88.13 -58.09 21.49
C CYS A 274 -87.91 -59.29 22.43
N LEU A 275 -86.67 -59.62 22.80
CA LEU A 275 -86.36 -60.65 23.79
C LEU A 275 -86.93 -60.28 25.17
N ASP A 276 -86.76 -59.03 25.60
CA ASP A 276 -87.31 -58.54 26.87
C ASP A 276 -88.86 -58.58 26.88
N ARG A 277 -89.51 -58.26 25.75
CA ARG A 277 -90.95 -58.50 25.55
C ARG A 277 -91.32 -59.99 25.64
N ILE A 278 -90.53 -60.90 25.09
CA ILE A 278 -90.76 -62.35 25.16
C ILE A 278 -90.60 -62.86 26.59
N TYR A 279 -89.56 -62.44 27.32
CA TYR A 279 -89.37 -62.79 28.73
C TYR A 279 -90.53 -62.31 29.61
N LEU A 280 -91.02 -61.09 29.40
CA LEU A 280 -92.19 -60.56 30.11
C LEU A 280 -93.46 -61.40 29.85
N GLN A 281 -93.66 -61.90 28.63
CA GLN A 281 -94.78 -62.81 28.33
C GLN A 281 -94.56 -64.22 28.91
N LEU A 282 -93.32 -64.69 28.97
CA LEU A 282 -92.95 -65.96 29.60
C LEU A 282 -93.25 -65.94 31.11
N ASP A 283 -92.96 -64.83 31.79
CA ASP A 283 -93.25 -64.67 33.22
C ASP A 283 -94.75 -64.50 33.50
N LYS A 284 -95.50 -63.81 32.62
CA LYS A 284 -96.98 -63.84 32.65
C LYS A 284 -97.52 -65.25 32.50
N TYR A 285 -96.98 -66.05 31.58
CA TYR A 285 -97.38 -67.45 31.39
C TYR A 285 -97.06 -68.31 32.62
N LYS A 286 -95.88 -68.14 33.26
CA LYS A 286 -95.55 -68.81 34.54
C LYS A 286 -96.57 -68.44 35.63
N SER A 287 -96.93 -67.16 35.75
CA SER A 287 -97.87 -66.68 36.76
C SER A 287 -99.29 -67.22 36.53
N LEU A 288 -99.79 -67.19 35.28
CA LEU A 288 -101.06 -67.80 34.91
C LEU A 288 -101.08 -69.30 35.19
N LYS A 289 -99.98 -70.02 34.92
CA LYS A 289 -99.85 -71.45 35.21
C LYS A 289 -99.77 -71.78 36.71
N GLN A 290 -99.33 -70.83 37.54
CA GLN A 290 -99.42 -70.96 39.00
C GLN A 290 -100.85 -70.72 39.49
N GLN A 291 -101.58 -69.78 38.88
CA GLN A 291 -103.00 -69.53 39.18
C GLN A 291 -103.88 -70.70 38.75
N GLU A 292 -103.74 -71.20 37.51
CA GLU A 292 -104.41 -72.40 36.98
C GLU A 292 -104.29 -73.59 37.95
N LYS A 293 -103.08 -73.82 38.48
CA LYS A 293 -102.81 -74.91 39.43
C LYS A 293 -103.38 -74.66 40.84
N ALA A 294 -103.60 -73.41 41.23
CA ALA A 294 -104.27 -73.07 42.48
C ALA A 294 -105.79 -73.29 42.35
N GLU A 295 -106.39 -72.82 41.25
CA GLU A 295 -107.82 -73.02 40.91
C GLU A 295 -108.14 -74.53 40.74
N GLU A 296 -107.25 -75.30 40.12
CA GLU A 296 -107.35 -76.77 40.04
C GLU A 296 -107.39 -77.43 41.44
N SER A 297 -106.52 -76.99 42.36
CA SER A 297 -106.49 -77.49 43.74
C SER A 297 -107.70 -77.06 44.58
N GLU A 298 -108.34 -75.94 44.25
CA GLU A 298 -109.56 -75.46 44.90
C GLU A 298 -110.78 -76.26 44.39
N LEU A 299 -110.84 -76.54 43.09
CA LEU A 299 -111.82 -77.46 42.48
C LEU A 299 -111.72 -78.90 43.01
N GLU A 300 -110.53 -79.42 43.27
CA GLU A 300 -110.37 -80.73 43.92
C GLU A 300 -110.98 -80.75 45.34
N HIS A 301 -110.91 -79.63 46.07
CA HIS A 301 -111.50 -79.49 47.40
C HIS A 301 -113.03 -79.48 47.34
N ASP A 302 -113.62 -78.68 46.45
CA ASP A 302 -115.07 -78.61 46.23
C ASP A 302 -115.64 -79.97 45.80
N VAL A 303 -114.95 -80.69 44.91
CA VAL A 303 -115.33 -82.04 44.48
C VAL A 303 -115.28 -83.04 45.65
N ALA A 304 -114.36 -82.88 46.60
CA ALA A 304 -114.31 -83.70 47.81
C ALA A 304 -115.47 -83.37 48.78
N GLU A 305 -115.82 -82.10 48.98
CA GLU A 305 -116.94 -81.73 49.86
C GLU A 305 -118.30 -82.14 49.26
N LEU A 306 -118.48 -81.99 47.94
CA LEU A 306 -119.69 -82.45 47.24
C LEU A 306 -119.86 -83.97 47.33
N LYS A 307 -118.76 -84.75 47.19
CA LYS A 307 -118.79 -86.21 47.42
C LYS A 307 -119.21 -86.57 48.85
N LYS A 308 -118.78 -85.80 49.86
CA LYS A 308 -119.20 -86.00 51.26
C LYS A 308 -120.71 -85.75 51.42
N LYS A 309 -121.24 -84.63 50.92
CA LYS A 309 -122.68 -84.31 50.98
C LYS A 309 -123.56 -85.32 50.24
N GLN A 310 -123.08 -85.89 49.13
CA GLN A 310 -123.76 -86.98 48.42
C GLN A 310 -123.84 -88.26 49.27
N LEU A 311 -122.78 -88.59 50.03
CA LEU A 311 -122.73 -89.76 50.92
C LEU A 311 -123.66 -89.60 52.14
N GLU A 312 -123.77 -88.37 52.67
CA GLU A 312 -124.76 -88.01 53.70
C GLU A 312 -126.19 -88.17 53.17
N LYS A 313 -126.49 -87.66 51.97
CA LYS A 313 -127.80 -87.82 51.29
C LYS A 313 -128.19 -89.30 51.08
N ASP A 314 -127.26 -90.13 50.63
CA ASP A 314 -127.52 -91.57 50.43
C ASP A 314 -127.72 -92.33 51.74
N THR A 315 -127.24 -91.77 52.86
CA THR A 315 -127.51 -92.29 54.21
C THR A 315 -128.93 -91.94 54.68
N TYR A 316 -129.41 -90.72 54.42
CA TYR A 316 -130.81 -90.32 54.66
C TYR A 316 -131.83 -91.13 53.83
N ASN A 317 -131.50 -91.45 52.58
CA ASN A 317 -132.38 -92.27 51.74
C ASN A 317 -132.63 -93.68 52.30
N ARG A 318 -131.63 -94.27 52.97
CA ARG A 318 -131.77 -95.60 53.61
C ARG A 318 -132.68 -95.56 54.85
N THR A 319 -132.50 -94.57 55.72
CA THR A 319 -133.36 -94.40 56.91
C THR A 319 -134.81 -94.07 56.54
N LEU A 320 -135.06 -93.38 55.43
CA LEU A 320 -136.42 -93.18 54.91
C LEU A 320 -137.09 -94.51 54.50
N ALA A 321 -136.36 -95.42 53.85
CA ALA A 321 -136.86 -96.71 53.40
C ALA A 321 -137.21 -97.66 54.57
N ASP A 322 -136.43 -97.65 55.66
CA ASP A 322 -136.73 -98.42 56.87
C ASP A 322 -138.00 -97.93 57.58
N LEU A 323 -138.21 -96.61 57.65
CA LEU A 323 -139.42 -96.02 58.23
C LEU A 323 -140.69 -96.36 57.40
N GLN A 324 -140.58 -96.36 56.07
CA GLN A 324 -141.68 -96.82 55.20
C GLN A 324 -142.00 -98.31 55.41
N ASN A 325 -140.99 -99.16 55.57
CA ASN A 325 -141.17 -100.58 55.90
C ASN A 325 -141.87 -100.80 57.26
N GLN A 326 -141.52 -100.02 58.29
CA GLN A 326 -142.22 -100.10 59.58
C GLN A 326 -143.70 -99.68 59.48
N SER A 327 -143.99 -98.60 58.75
CA SER A 327 -145.37 -98.12 58.54
C SER A 327 -146.25 -99.17 57.84
N MET A 328 -145.71 -99.86 56.83
CA MET A 328 -146.43 -100.89 56.08
C MET A 328 -146.79 -102.11 56.96
N ARG A 329 -145.90 -102.53 57.87
CA ARG A 329 -146.17 -103.61 58.83
C ARG A 329 -147.31 -103.29 59.81
N GLN A 330 -147.46 -102.03 60.24
CA GLN A 330 -148.54 -101.63 61.14
C GLN A 330 -149.91 -101.64 60.46
N LYS A 331 -150.00 -101.24 59.18
CA LYS A 331 -151.27 -101.21 58.43
C LYS A 331 -151.89 -102.60 58.24
N LEU A 332 -151.07 -103.63 57.99
CA LEU A 332 -151.51 -105.02 57.81
C LEU A 332 -152.17 -105.62 59.08
N LEU A 333 -151.72 -105.22 60.27
CA LEU A 333 -152.29 -105.72 61.55
C LEU A 333 -153.71 -105.21 61.85
N LEU A 334 -154.10 -104.07 61.28
CA LEU A 334 -155.40 -103.44 61.52
C LEU A 334 -156.52 -103.97 60.62
N ALA A 335 -156.21 -104.47 59.42
CA ALA A 335 -157.20 -104.95 58.46
C ALA A 335 -157.90 -106.26 58.93
N ASN A 336 -157.15 -107.18 59.53
CA ASN A 336 -157.62 -108.56 59.81
C ASN A 336 -158.58 -108.72 61.01
N LYS A 337 -159.09 -107.63 61.59
CA LYS A 337 -160.04 -107.67 62.72
C LYS A 337 -161.47 -107.20 62.41
N LYS A 338 -161.81 -106.89 61.14
CA LYS A 338 -163.08 -106.24 60.77
C LYS A 338 -164.02 -106.99 59.80
N LYS A 339 -163.75 -108.25 59.44
CA LYS A 339 -164.64 -109.07 58.58
C LYS A 339 -164.86 -110.51 59.12
N VAL A 340 -165.67 -110.68 60.17
CA VAL A 340 -166.72 -111.74 60.27
C VAL A 340 -167.76 -111.30 61.32
N THR A 341 -168.80 -110.58 60.92
CA THR A 341 -170.10 -110.57 61.62
C THR A 341 -171.19 -110.13 60.63
N VAL A 342 -172.40 -110.68 60.76
CA VAL A 342 -173.63 -110.30 60.03
C VAL A 342 -173.62 -110.53 58.49
N SER A 343 -173.79 -111.80 58.10
CA SER A 343 -174.73 -112.20 57.04
C SER A 343 -175.01 -113.71 57.21
N CYS A 344 -176.24 -114.22 57.28
CA CYS A 344 -177.55 -113.57 57.27
C CYS A 344 -178.54 -114.29 58.21
N LEU A 345 -179.59 -113.63 58.68
CA LEU A 345 -180.75 -114.30 59.30
C LEU A 345 -181.72 -114.74 58.21
N CYS A 346 -182.03 -116.04 58.12
CA CYS A 346 -183.35 -116.51 57.69
C CYS A 346 -183.56 -118.00 58.01
N LEU A 347 -184.69 -118.33 58.65
CA LEU A 347 -185.26 -119.68 58.83
C LEU A 347 -184.41 -120.67 59.69
N ARG A 348 -184.96 -121.62 60.46
CA ARG A 348 -186.23 -121.79 61.20
C ARG A 348 -186.07 -123.09 62.03
N ILE A 349 -186.84 -123.27 63.12
CA ILE A 349 -187.12 -124.57 63.79
C ILE A 349 -185.99 -125.16 64.68
N SER A 350 -186.38 -125.85 65.78
CA SER A 350 -185.65 -126.74 66.72
C SER A 350 -184.21 -126.36 67.16
N SER A 351 -183.89 -126.07 68.42
CA SER A 351 -184.08 -126.82 69.68
C SER A 351 -183.12 -128.03 69.89
N TYR A 352 -182.89 -128.35 71.18
CA TYR A 352 -182.11 -129.48 71.74
C TYR A 352 -180.56 -129.41 71.83
N ARG A 353 -180.10 -129.62 73.08
CA ARG A 353 -178.91 -130.37 73.57
C ARG A 353 -177.50 -130.12 72.97
N ALA A 354 -176.71 -129.40 73.76
CA ALA A 354 -175.63 -129.93 74.63
C ALA A 354 -174.46 -130.80 74.07
N LYS A 355 -173.28 -130.52 74.67
CA LYS A 355 -172.07 -131.37 74.87
C LYS A 355 -170.99 -131.49 73.76
N GLN A 356 -169.74 -131.29 74.22
CA GLN A 356 -168.48 -131.99 73.90
C GLN A 356 -167.67 -131.70 72.61
N LEU A 357 -166.44 -131.21 72.84
CA LEU A 357 -165.13 -131.72 72.36
C LEU A 357 -164.72 -131.66 70.85
N CYS A 358 -163.53 -131.05 70.64
CA CYS A 358 -162.39 -131.55 69.82
C CYS A 358 -162.29 -131.41 68.26
N VAL A 359 -161.17 -130.77 67.84
CA VAL A 359 -160.13 -131.26 66.87
C VAL A 359 -160.18 -130.94 65.34
N SER A 360 -159.26 -130.03 64.90
CA SER A 360 -158.35 -130.03 63.70
C SER A 360 -158.67 -129.42 62.27
N ARG A 361 -157.61 -128.77 61.70
CA ARG A 361 -157.10 -128.66 60.28
C ARG A 361 -157.70 -127.76 59.13
N SER A 362 -156.85 -126.86 58.56
CA SER A 362 -156.49 -126.63 57.09
C SER A 362 -157.09 -125.51 56.14
N SER A 363 -156.21 -124.75 55.41
CA SER A 363 -156.25 -124.29 53.95
C SER A 363 -156.55 -122.81 53.41
N TYR A 364 -155.60 -122.22 52.64
CA TYR A 364 -155.53 -121.32 51.39
C TYR A 364 -156.38 -120.03 50.96
N ALA A 365 -155.69 -119.04 50.28
CA ALA A 365 -156.02 -118.22 49.01
C ALA A 365 -156.48 -116.68 48.89
N GLU A 366 -155.81 -115.93 47.95
CA GLU A 366 -156.17 -114.85 46.89
C GLU A 366 -156.62 -113.31 46.97
N GLN A 367 -155.99 -112.47 46.08
CA GLN A 367 -156.35 -111.33 45.11
C GLN A 367 -156.87 -109.83 45.36
N ALA A 368 -156.32 -108.87 44.54
CA ALA A 368 -156.87 -107.72 43.68
C ALA A 368 -157.14 -106.18 44.03
N PHE A 369 -156.64 -105.27 43.13
CA PHE A 369 -157.09 -103.97 42.47
C PHE A 369 -157.36 -102.54 43.10
N ASP A 370 -157.22 -101.50 42.22
CA ASP A 370 -157.79 -100.10 42.14
C ASP A 370 -157.28 -98.87 42.99
N ALA A 371 -157.39 -97.55 42.61
CA ALA A 371 -157.34 -96.77 41.32
C ALA A 371 -157.35 -95.19 41.52
N PHE A 372 -157.14 -94.38 40.43
CA PHE A 372 -157.56 -92.94 40.17
C PHE A 372 -156.95 -91.74 41.00
N THR A 373 -157.01 -90.39 40.73
CA THR A 373 -157.17 -89.33 39.63
C THR A 373 -157.10 -87.91 40.33
N ASP A 374 -156.98 -86.65 39.82
CA ASP A 374 -156.52 -85.85 38.63
C ASP A 374 -156.24 -84.38 39.14
N GLU A 375 -156.26 -83.15 38.54
CA GLU A 375 -156.59 -82.37 37.29
C GLU A 375 -155.92 -80.92 37.47
N LEU A 376 -155.82 -79.84 36.64
CA LEU A 376 -156.00 -79.39 35.22
C LEU A 376 -155.10 -78.10 34.97
N ASP A 377 -155.44 -77.13 34.08
CA ASP A 377 -154.66 -75.91 33.67
C ASP A 377 -155.59 -74.74 33.20
N SER A 378 -155.09 -73.50 32.97
CA SER A 378 -155.92 -72.34 32.60
C SER A 378 -156.27 -72.22 31.10
N LEU A 379 -157.43 -72.75 30.73
CA LEU A 379 -158.31 -72.11 29.74
C LEU A 379 -159.40 -71.34 30.51
N THR A 380 -159.36 -70.00 30.40
CA THR A 380 -160.37 -68.99 30.82
C THR A 380 -161.33 -69.34 31.95
#